data_AF-D3AT08-F1
#
_entry.id   AF-D3AT08-F1
#
_cell.length_a   1.000
_cell.length_b   1.000
_cell.length_c   1.000
_cell.angle_alpha   90.00
_cell.angle_beta   90.00
_cell.angle_gamma   90.00
#
_symmetry.space_group_name_H-M   'P 1'
#
loop_
_entity.id
_entity.type
_entity.pdbx_description
1 polymer ?
#
loop_
_entity_poly.entity_id
_entity_poly.type
_entity_poly.pdbx_seq_one_letter_code
_entity_poly.pdbx_strand_id
1 'polypeptide(L)' 'MSRKAYTEQERKQIKEALFVTMLQCINERGIIHSSIEFICRKVGISKSYFYSFFSSKEELVLCALQYQQPKILY' A
#
# COMPACT_ATOMS: atom_id res chain seq x y z
N MET A 1 6.87 -22.92 -3.50
CA MET A 1 6.81 -21.57 -4.11
C MET A 1 8.05 -20.81 -3.67
N SER A 2 8.93 -20.45 -4.60
CA SER A 2 10.17 -19.71 -4.31
C SER A 2 9.84 -18.34 -3.71
N ARG A 3 10.37 -18.05 -2.52
CA ARG A 3 10.27 -16.69 -1.95
C ARG A 3 11.08 -15.77 -2.87
N LYS A 4 10.38 -14.93 -3.64
CA LYS A 4 11.03 -13.86 -4.39
C LYS A 4 11.69 -12.94 -3.35
N ALA A 5 13.01 -12.92 -3.34
CA ALA A 5 13.76 -12.00 -2.49
C ALA A 5 13.67 -10.62 -3.13
N TYR A 6 12.93 -9.72 -2.49
CA TYR A 6 12.87 -8.32 -2.91
C TYR A 6 14.10 -7.60 -2.36
N THR A 7 14.78 -6.85 -3.20
CA THR A 7 15.78 -5.88 -2.78
C THR A 7 15.13 -4.76 -1.96
N GLU A 8 15.92 -4.04 -1.17
CA GLU A 8 15.43 -2.89 -0.42
C GLU A 8 14.84 -1.79 -1.33
N GLN A 9 15.36 -1.66 -2.55
CA GLN A 9 14.83 -0.73 -3.54
C GLN A 9 13.47 -1.15 -4.08
N GLU A 10 13.31 -2.43 -4.46
CA GLU A 10 12.00 -2.97 -4.86
C GLU A 10 10.99 -2.88 -3.72
N ARG A 11 11.43 -3.14 -2.48
CA ARG A 11 10.59 -3.04 -1.30
C ARG A 11 10.06 -1.61 -1.11
N LYS A 12 10.88 -0.57 -1.35
CA LYS A 12 10.45 0.83 -1.32
C LYS A 12 9.44 1.15 -2.45
N GLN A 13 9.73 0.71 -3.68
CA GLN A 13 8.82 0.92 -4.82
C GLN A 13 7.46 0.26 -4.59
N ILE A 14 7.44 -0.95 -4.04
CA ILE A 14 6.20 -1.66 -3.68
C ILE A 14 5.43 -0.90 -2.60
N LYS A 15 6.13 -0.37 -1.59
CA LYS A 15 5.50 0.44 -0.54
C LYS A 15 4.86 1.71 -1.10
N GLU A 16 5.54 2.41 -1.99
CA GLU A 16 4.98 3.58 -2.69
C GLU A 16 3.79 3.20 -3.58
N ALA A 17 3.89 2.10 -4.32
CA ALA A 17 2.78 1.60 -5.13
C ALA A 17 1.54 1.24 -4.28
N LEU A 18 1.73 0.70 -3.07
CA LEU A 18 0.65 0.47 -2.11
C LEU A 18 -0.03 1.77 -1.68
N PHE A 19 0.75 2.83 -1.40
CA PHE A 19 0.20 4.15 -1.07
C PHE A 19 -0.60 4.76 -2.21
N VAL A 20 0.00 4.85 -3.40
CA VAL A 20 -0.67 5.41 -4.58
C VAL A 20 -1.95 4.64 -4.90
N THR A 21 -1.90 3.30 -4.86
CA THR A 21 -3.08 2.47 -5.10
C THR A 21 -4.16 2.69 -4.05
N MET A 22 -3.79 2.80 -2.77
CA MET A 22 -4.75 3.08 -1.69
C MET A 22 -5.43 4.43 -1.92
N LEU A 23 -4.68 5.49 -2.20
CA LEU A 23 -5.22 6.84 -2.45
C LEU A 23 -6.17 6.86 -3.65
N GLN A 24 -5.80 6.20 -4.76
CA GLN A 24 -6.70 6.04 -5.91
C GLN A 24 -7.99 5.32 -5.52
N CYS A 25 -7.89 4.24 -4.75
CA CYS A 25 -9.06 3.48 -4.30
C CYS A 25 -9.99 4.32 -3.40
N ILE A 26 -9.42 5.14 -2.51
CA ILE A 26 -10.17 6.10 -1.68
C ILE A 26 -10.93 7.07 -2.58
N ASN A 27 -10.25 7.64 -3.58
CA ASN A 27 -10.82 8.63 -4.48
C ASN A 27 -11.93 8.05 -5.39
N GLU A 28 -11.76 6.83 -5.90
CA GLU A 28 -12.68 6.21 -6.85
C GLU A 28 -13.95 5.62 -6.20
N ARG A 29 -13.84 5.04 -5.01
CA ARG A 29 -14.93 4.25 -4.40
C ARG A 29 -14.97 4.27 -2.87
N GLY A 30 -14.12 5.05 -2.23
CA GLY A 30 -14.01 5.11 -0.77
C GLY A 30 -13.29 3.91 -0.13
N ILE A 31 -12.98 4.07 1.17
CA ILE A 31 -12.21 3.11 1.97
C ILE A 31 -12.98 1.80 2.21
N ILE A 32 -14.30 1.89 2.40
CA ILE A 32 -15.16 0.75 2.75
C ILE A 32 -15.15 -0.30 1.64
N HIS A 33 -15.26 0.13 0.39
CA HIS A 33 -15.30 -0.75 -0.79
C HIS A 33 -13.90 -1.17 -1.29
N SER A 34 -12.85 -0.83 -0.54
CA SER A 34 -11.47 -1.20 -0.86
C SER A 34 -11.01 -2.35 0.04
N SER A 35 -10.60 -3.47 -0.57
CA SER A 35 -10.09 -4.64 0.15
C SER A 35 -8.57 -4.79 -0.01
N ILE A 36 -7.91 -5.35 1.01
CA ILE A 36 -6.47 -5.65 0.96
C ILE A 36 -6.15 -6.52 -0.25
N GLU A 37 -7.00 -7.51 -0.55
CA GLU A 37 -6.78 -8.40 -1.69
C GLU A 37 -6.82 -7.66 -3.03
N PHE A 38 -7.77 -6.74 -3.22
CA PHE A 38 -7.82 -5.92 -4.42
C PHE A 38 -6.55 -5.09 -4.58
N ILE A 39 -6.11 -4.42 -3.50
CA ILE A 39 -4.92 -3.56 -3.51
C ILE A 39 -3.67 -4.39 -3.84
N CYS A 40 -3.51 -5.55 -3.19
CA CYS A 40 -2.41 -6.47 -3.45
C CYS A 40 -2.39 -6.93 -4.91
N ARG A 41 -3.57 -7.25 -5.48
CA ARG A 41 -3.71 -7.65 -6.88
C ARG A 41 -3.32 -6.53 -7.85
N LYS A 42 -3.72 -5.28 -7.57
CA LYS A 42 -3.33 -4.11 -8.39
C LYS A 42 -1.82 -3.86 -8.34
N VAL A 43 -1.19 -4.03 -7.17
CA VAL A 43 0.27 -3.82 -6.99
C VAL A 43 1.10 -5.03 -7.46
N GLY A 44 0.49 -6.20 -7.61
CA GLY A 44 1.18 -7.42 -8.05
C GLY A 44 1.92 -8.14 -6.93
N ILE A 45 1.45 -8.03 -5.68
CA ILE A 45 2.02 -8.72 -4.51
C ILE A 45 1.04 -9.70 -3.88
N SER A 46 1.56 -10.64 -3.09
CA SER A 46 0.72 -11.52 -2.28
C SER A 46 0.24 -10.83 -1.01
N LYS A 47 -0.92 -11.27 -0.50
CA LYS A 47 -1.48 -10.80 0.77
C LYS A 47 -0.51 -11.06 1.95
N SER A 48 0.20 -12.18 1.95
CA SER A 48 1.21 -12.46 2.98
C SER A 48 2.37 -11.47 2.95
N TYR A 49 2.78 -11.01 1.76
CA TYR A 49 3.84 -10.02 1.63
C TYR A 49 3.35 -8.62 2.04
N PHE A 50 2.09 -8.28 1.79
CA PHE A 50 1.47 -7.06 2.33
C PHE A 50 1.63 -6.95 3.85
N TYR A 51 1.39 -8.05 4.58
CA TYR A 51 1.53 -8.06 6.04
C TYR A 51 2.98 -7.89 6.54
N SER A 52 3.99 -7.94 5.66
CA SER A 52 5.36 -7.54 6.00
C SER A 52 5.59 -6.02 5.99
N PHE A 53 4.62 -5.25 5.47
CA PHE A 53 4.64 -3.79 5.45
C PHE A 53 3.64 -3.18 6.44
N PHE A 54 2.42 -3.72 6.49
CA PHE A 54 1.31 -3.17 7.26
C PHE A 54 0.51 -4.30 7.91
N SER A 55 0.15 -4.12 9.17
CA SER A 55 -0.68 -5.03 9.94
C SER A 55 -2.15 -5.01 9.52
N SER A 56 -2.63 -3.90 8.93
CA SER A 56 -4.04 -3.70 8.57
C SER A 56 -4.24 -2.76 7.37
N LYS A 57 -5.49 -2.67 6.88
CA LYS A 57 -5.86 -1.71 5.83
C LYS A 57 -5.84 -0.28 6.39
N GLU A 58 -6.27 -0.12 7.62
CA GLU A 58 -6.35 1.15 8.34
C GLU A 58 -4.96 1.76 8.53
N GLU A 59 -3.96 0.94 8.84
CA GLU A 59 -2.57 1.37 8.89
C GLU A 59 -2.06 1.84 7.53
N LEU A 60 -2.35 1.09 6.45
CA LEU A 60 -2.03 1.52 5.09
C LEU A 60 -2.71 2.86 4.74
N VAL A 61 -3.97 3.05 5.11
CA VAL A 61 -4.71 4.30 4.89
C VAL A 61 -4.02 5.46 5.60
N LEU A 62 -3.70 5.32 6.89
CA LEU A 62 -3.02 6.36 7.67
C LEU A 62 -1.68 6.74 7.03
N CYS A 63 -0.84 5.75 6.70
CA CYS A 63 0.44 6.01 6.06
C CYS A 63 0.29 6.62 4.66
N ALA A 64 -0.69 6.20 3.87
CA ALA A 64 -0.95 6.75 2.54
C ALA A 64 -1.40 8.22 2.61
N LEU A 65 -2.25 8.57 3.57
CA LEU A 65 -2.68 9.95 3.80
C LEU A 65 -1.51 10.83 4.26
N GLN A 66 -0.67 10.34 5.17
CA GLN A 66 0.57 11.03 5.57
C GLN A 66 1.55 11.19 4.41
N TYR A 67 1.63 10.20 3.52
CA TYR A 67 2.44 10.28 2.31
C TYR A 67 1.92 11.34 1.33
N GLN A 68 0.60 11.49 1.21
CA GLN A 68 -0.02 12.51 0.35
C GLN A 68 0.12 13.92 0.94
N GLN A 69 0.20 14.06 2.27
CA GLN A 69 0.23 15.38 2.89
C GLN A 69 1.39 16.20 2.32
N PRO A 70 1.12 17.39 1.76
CA PRO A 70 2.20 18.30 1.43
C PRO A 70 2.96 18.58 2.72
N LYS A 71 4.29 18.46 2.68
CA LYS A 71 5.17 18.82 3.80
C LYS A 71 5.10 20.34 4.01
N ILE A 72 4.01 20.83 4.59
CA ILE A 72 3.81 22.26 4.85
C ILE A 72 4.46 22.66 6.18
N LEU A 73 4.86 21.70 7.01
CA LEU A 73 5.54 21.95 8.26
C LEU A 73 6.59 20.86 8.41
N TYR A 74 7.87 21.16 8.16
CA TYR A 74 9.05 21.12 9.06
C TYR A 74 10.22 21.76 8.31
#